data_AF-A0A7V1WVV5-F1
#
_entry.id   AF-A0A7V1WVV5-F1
#
_cell.length_a   1.000
_cell.length_b   1.000
_cell.length_c   1.000
_cell.angle_alpha   90.00
_cell.angle_beta   90.00
_cell.angle_gamma   90.00
#
_symmetry.space_group_name_H-M   'P 1'
#
loop_
_entity.id
_entity.type
_entity.pdbx_description
1 polymer ?
#
loop_
_entity_poly.entity_id
_entity_poly.type
_entity_poly.pdbx_seq_one_letter_code
_entity_poly.pdbx_strand_id
1 'polypeptide(L)'
;MGCGRNFVGQAFVDILRDLRLEAGVGLRELARRINKSPGYLSDVQNGRTAPPSEKIIVEMARALNMDKQRLLAAARKVDPELSQYMAQQPRVADFLRTAKERATEKNTGPG
;
A
#
# COMPACT_ATOMS: atom_id res chain seq x y z
N MET A 1 21.50 9.39 17.67
CA MET A 1 21.36 9.21 16.21
C MET A 1 19.88 9.23 15.84
N GLY A 2 19.41 10.25 15.14
CA GLY A 2 18.02 10.34 14.69
C GLY A 2 17.74 9.27 13.63
N CYS A 3 16.89 8.29 13.96
CA CYS A 3 16.32 7.40 12.96
C CYS A 3 15.51 8.27 11.98
N GLY A 4 15.99 8.39 10.75
CA GLY A 4 15.18 8.86 9.63
C GLY A 4 14.01 7.90 9.46
N ARG A 5 12.89 8.20 10.10
CA ARG A 5 11.65 7.41 9.97
C ARG A 5 11.31 7.35 8.49
N ASN A 6 11.27 6.14 7.93
CA ASN A 6 10.72 5.91 6.60
C ASN A 6 9.24 6.29 6.63
N PHE A 7 8.91 7.48 6.11
CA PHE A 7 7.57 8.07 6.14
C PHE A 7 6.49 7.15 5.55
N VAL A 8 6.84 6.37 4.52
CA VAL A 8 5.96 5.36 3.90
C VAL A 8 5.62 4.23 4.85
N GLY A 9 6.63 3.72 5.58
CA GLY A 9 6.43 2.62 6.51
C GLY A 9 5.46 3.01 7.61
N GLN A 10 5.57 4.24 8.11
CA GLN A 10 4.68 4.76 9.13
C GLN A 10 3.24 4.90 8.63
N ALA A 11 3.03 5.53 7.47
CA ALA A 11 1.69 5.67 6.89
C ALA A 11 0.99 4.32 6.65
N PHE A 12 1.73 3.32 6.16
CA PHE A 12 1.22 1.96 5.99
C PHE A 12 0.86 1.29 7.33
N VAL A 13 1.73 1.41 8.33
CA VAL A 13 1.51 0.84 9.67
C VAL A 13 0.24 1.40 10.31
N ASP A 14 0.05 2.71 10.23
CA ASP A 14 -1.07 3.41 10.84
C ASP A 14 -2.38 2.99 10.15
N ILE A 15 -2.42 3.03 8.81
CA ILE A 15 -3.61 2.60 8.04
C ILE A 15 -3.93 1.11 8.28
N LEU A 16 -2.92 0.23 8.34
CA LEU A 16 -3.16 -1.18 8.63
C LEU A 16 -3.73 -1.39 10.04
N ARG A 17 -3.30 -0.58 11.01
CA ARG A 17 -3.83 -0.61 12.37
C ARG A 17 -5.27 -0.14 12.42
N ASP A 18 -5.58 0.97 11.78
CA ASP A 18 -6.91 1.55 11.76
C ASP A 18 -7.90 0.60 11.08
N LEU A 19 -7.59 0.09 9.89
CA LEU A 19 -8.44 -0.88 9.18
C LEU A 19 -8.66 -2.16 9.99
N ARG A 20 -7.63 -2.62 10.71
CA ARG A 20 -7.74 -3.81 11.56
C ARG A 20 -8.71 -3.58 12.72
N LEU A 21 -8.65 -2.40 13.34
CA LEU A 21 -9.53 -2.02 14.45
C LEU A 21 -10.96 -1.74 13.95
N GLU A 22 -11.12 -1.06 12.81
CA GLU A 22 -12.40 -0.86 12.11
C GLU A 22 -13.09 -2.21 11.82
N ALA A 23 -12.34 -3.23 11.39
CA ALA A 23 -12.85 -4.56 11.12
C ALA A 23 -13.05 -5.43 12.39
N GLY A 24 -12.69 -4.95 13.58
CA GLY A 24 -12.73 -5.73 14.82
C GLY A 24 -11.80 -6.95 14.83
N VAL A 25 -10.74 -6.94 14.02
CA VAL A 25 -9.84 -8.09 13.83
C VAL A 25 -8.62 -7.95 14.74
N GLY A 26 -8.26 -9.00 15.50
CA GLY A 26 -7.02 -9.01 16.29
C GLY A 26 -5.77 -9.18 15.43
N LEU A 27 -4.58 -8.80 15.91
CA LEU A 27 -3.31 -9.02 15.20
C LEU A 27 -3.10 -10.50 14.89
N ARG A 28 -3.19 -11.37 15.91
CA ARG A 28 -3.05 -12.83 15.70
C ARG A 28 -4.07 -13.40 14.73
N GLU A 29 -5.29 -12.86 14.75
CA GLU A 29 -6.35 -13.28 13.85
C GLU A 29 -6.08 -12.88 12.40
N LEU A 30 -5.66 -11.64 12.15
CA LEU A 30 -5.27 -11.22 10.81
C LEU A 30 -4.10 -12.07 10.28
N ALA A 31 -3.08 -12.32 11.11
CA ALA A 31 -1.95 -13.17 10.74
C ALA A 31 -2.41 -14.57 10.30
N ARG A 32 -3.34 -15.18 11.05
CA ARG A 32 -3.96 -16.45 10.70
C ARG A 32 -4.70 -16.39 9.36
N ARG A 33 -5.52 -15.36 9.13
CA ARG A 33 -6.30 -15.18 7.89
C ARG A 33 -5.44 -15.05 6.64
N ILE A 34 -4.24 -14.46 6.76
CA ILE A 34 -3.29 -14.31 5.64
C ILE A 34 -2.21 -15.41 5.61
N ASN A 35 -2.37 -16.47 6.40
CA ASN A 35 -1.40 -17.58 6.51
C ASN A 35 0.04 -17.12 6.82
N LYS A 36 0.19 -16.23 7.81
CA LYS A 36 1.47 -15.73 8.32
C LYS A 36 1.59 -15.92 9.82
N SER A 37 2.83 -15.87 10.33
CA SER A 37 3.06 -15.93 11.77
C SER A 37 2.62 -14.63 12.45
N PRO A 38 2.19 -14.67 13.73
CA PRO A 38 1.95 -13.46 14.52
C PRO A 38 3.19 -12.55 14.60
N GLY A 39 4.39 -13.14 14.63
CA GLY A 39 5.66 -12.40 14.62
C GLY A 39 5.84 -11.57 13.35
N TYR A 40 5.59 -12.17 12.18
CA TYR A 40 5.64 -11.45 10.90
C TYR A 40 4.71 -10.22 10.91
N LEU A 41 3.44 -10.40 11.30
CA LEU A 41 2.50 -9.28 11.30
C LEU A 41 2.83 -8.24 12.37
N SER A 42 3.41 -8.66 13.50
CA SER A 42 3.94 -7.75 14.52
C SER A 42 5.09 -6.92 13.98
N ASP A 43 6.04 -7.51 13.25
CA ASP A 43 7.16 -6.79 12.66
C ASP A 43 6.67 -5.78 11.62
N VAL A 44 5.69 -6.18 10.79
CA VAL A 44 5.03 -5.29 9.83
C VAL A 44 4.33 -4.13 10.54
N GLN A 45 3.47 -4.39 11.54
CA GLN A 45 2.67 -3.37 12.23
C GLN A 45 3.46 -2.51 13.24
N ASN A 46 4.74 -2.83 13.45
CA ASN A 46 5.69 -2.01 14.21
C ASN A 46 6.74 -1.33 13.30
N GLY A 47 6.62 -1.45 11.97
CA GLY A 47 7.54 -0.83 11.03
C GLY A 47 8.96 -1.37 11.10
N ARG A 48 9.16 -2.60 11.61
CA ARG A 48 10.47 -3.27 11.68
C ARG A 48 10.90 -3.83 10.33
N THR A 49 9.96 -3.96 9.40
CA THR A 49 10.20 -4.34 8.00
C THR A 49 9.67 -3.27 7.06
N ALA A 50 10.14 -3.29 5.82
CA ALA A 50 9.50 -2.54 4.74
C ALA A 50 8.03 -3.00 4.55
N PRO A 51 7.18 -2.16 3.92
CA PRO A 51 5.84 -2.57 3.54
C PRO A 51 5.84 -3.91 2.78
N PRO A 52 4.89 -4.82 3.06
CA PRO A 52 4.80 -6.11 2.38
C PRO A 52 4.64 -5.99 0.86
N SER A 53 4.75 -7.12 0.15
CA SER A 53 4.43 -7.15 -1.27
C SER A 53 2.96 -6.83 -1.52
N GLU A 54 2.68 -6.38 -2.75
CA GLU A 54 1.35 -6.02 -3.24
C GLU A 54 0.36 -7.17 -3.03
N LYS A 55 0.79 -8.41 -3.27
CA LYS A 55 -0.03 -9.62 -3.07
C LYS A 55 -0.46 -9.76 -1.62
N ILE A 56 0.48 -9.64 -0.68
CA ILE A 56 0.19 -9.71 0.75
C ILE A 56 -0.71 -8.57 1.20
N ILE A 57 -0.50 -7.35 0.67
CA ILE A 57 -1.35 -6.19 0.97
C ILE A 57 -2.79 -6.45 0.51
N VAL A 58 -2.98 -6.99 -0.70
CA VAL A 58 -4.31 -7.36 -1.21
C VAL A 58 -4.94 -8.47 -0.37
N GLU A 59 -4.17 -9.47 0.08
CA GLU A 59 -4.65 -10.50 1.01
C GLU A 59 -5.08 -9.91 2.37
N MET A 60 -4.32 -8.96 2.92
CA MET A 60 -4.69 -8.24 4.15
C MET A 60 -6.01 -7.49 3.98
N ALA A 61 -6.16 -6.72 2.89
CA ALA A 61 -7.39 -5.99 2.60
C ALA A 61 -8.60 -6.92 2.49
N ARG A 62 -8.45 -8.05 1.77
CA ARG A 62 -9.49 -9.09 1.66
C ARG A 62 -9.84 -9.70 3.01
N ALA A 63 -8.84 -10.05 3.83
CA ALA A 63 -9.04 -10.63 5.15
C ALA A 63 -9.75 -9.69 6.16
N LEU A 64 -9.62 -8.37 5.93
CA LEU A 64 -10.29 -7.33 6.71
C LEU A 64 -11.64 -6.91 6.11
N ASN A 65 -12.00 -7.40 4.91
CA ASN A 65 -13.15 -6.93 4.12
C ASN A 65 -13.13 -5.41 3.87
N MET A 66 -11.95 -4.88 3.51
CA MET A 66 -11.70 -3.46 3.29
C MET A 66 -11.15 -3.19 1.88
N ASP A 67 -11.23 -1.94 1.43
CA ASP A 67 -10.67 -1.53 0.15
C ASP A 67 -9.12 -1.60 0.14
N LYS A 68 -8.60 -2.41 -0.79
CA LYS A 68 -7.16 -2.58 -1.03
C LYS A 68 -6.44 -1.29 -1.39
N GLN A 69 -7.13 -0.32 -2.02
CA GLN A 69 -6.51 0.94 -2.45
C GLN A 69 -5.96 1.75 -1.27
N ARG A 70 -6.61 1.72 -0.10
CA ARG A 70 -6.14 2.41 1.11
C ARG A 70 -4.75 1.91 1.52
N LEU A 71 -4.54 0.59 1.57
CA LEU A 71 -3.25 0.01 1.96
C LEU A 71 -2.19 0.11 0.86
N LEU A 72 -2.57 -0.10 -0.40
CA LEU A 72 -1.66 0.00 -1.53
C LEU A 72 -1.11 1.42 -1.68
N ALA A 73 -1.97 2.45 -1.60
CA ALA A 73 -1.56 3.84 -1.63
C ALA A 73 -0.63 4.20 -0.46
N ALA A 74 -0.95 3.74 0.76
CA ALA A 74 -0.11 3.94 1.94
C ALA A 74 1.29 3.32 1.78
N ALA A 75 1.39 2.19 1.09
CA ALA A 75 2.66 1.53 0.77
C ALA A 75 3.36 2.10 -0.48
N ARG A 76 2.78 3.10 -1.17
CA ARG A 76 3.19 3.59 -2.51
C ARG A 76 3.33 2.46 -3.53
N LYS A 77 2.38 1.52 -3.48
CA LYS A 77 2.31 0.35 -4.35
C LYS A 77 1.09 0.43 -5.25
N VAL A 78 1.21 -0.15 -6.43
CA VAL A 78 0.12 -0.22 -7.41
C VAL A 78 -0.53 -1.60 -7.30
N ASP A 79 -1.82 -1.67 -7.58
CA ASP A 79 -2.52 -2.95 -7.69
C ASP A 79 -1.81 -3.87 -8.72
N PRO A 80 -1.52 -5.14 -8.38
CA PRO A 80 -0.93 -6.09 -9.31
C PRO A 80 -1.73 -6.26 -10.61
N GLU A 81 -3.06 -6.24 -10.52
CA GLU A 81 -3.96 -6.39 -11.67
C GLU A 81 -3.83 -5.19 -12.62
N LEU A 82 -3.81 -3.97 -12.06
CA LEU A 82 -3.60 -2.76 -12.83
C LEU A 82 -2.21 -2.73 -13.47
N SER A 83 -1.19 -3.13 -12.72
CA SER A 83 0.19 -3.22 -13.21
C SER A 83 0.32 -4.19 -14.38
N GLN A 84 -0.36 -5.35 -14.30
CA GLN A 84 -0.41 -6.34 -15.37
C GLN A 84 -1.14 -5.80 -16.61
N TYR A 85 -2.29 -5.13 -16.41
CA TYR A 85 -3.04 -4.50 -17.49
C TYR A 85 -2.19 -3.47 -18.25
N MET A 86 -1.49 -2.59 -17.53
CA MET A 86 -0.57 -1.60 -18.11
C MET A 86 0.55 -2.26 -18.93
N ALA A 87 1.13 -3.36 -18.42
CA ALA A 87 2.19 -4.08 -19.10
C ALA A 87 1.71 -4.74 -20.41
N GLN A 88 0.45 -5.16 -20.47
CA GLN A 88 -0.15 -5.79 -21.65
C GLN A 88 -0.62 -4.77 -22.70
N GLN A 89 -0.77 -3.51 -22.34
CA GLN A 89 -1.34 -2.49 -23.21
C GLN A 89 -0.46 -1.23 -23.26
N PRO A 90 0.52 -1.18 -24.19
CA PRO A 90 1.44 -0.04 -24.32
C PRO A 90 0.75 1.33 -24.41
N ARG A 91 -0.42 1.39 -25.08
CA ARG A 91 -1.21 2.62 -25.21
C ARG A 91 -1.65 3.21 -23.87
N VAL A 92 -1.92 2.36 -22.86
CA VAL A 92 -2.31 2.81 -21.51
C VAL A 92 -1.11 3.47 -20.83
N ALA A 93 0.08 2.90 -20.98
CA ALA A 93 1.31 3.49 -20.44
C ALA A 93 1.64 4.83 -21.11
N ASP A 94 1.48 4.94 -22.44
CA ASP A 94 1.68 6.18 -23.17
C ASP A 94 0.69 7.26 -22.74
N PHE A 95 -0.58 6.90 -22.59
CA PHE A 95 -1.61 7.81 -22.07
C PHE A 95 -1.24 8.36 -20.69
N LEU A 96 -0.78 7.51 -19.78
CA LEU A 96 -0.37 7.93 -18.44
C LEU A 96 0.90 8.79 -18.44
N ARG A 97 1.83 8.56 -19.38
CA ARG A 97 3.00 9.41 -19.58
C ARG A 97 2.58 10.83 -19.98
N THR A 98 1.71 10.96 -20.98
CA THR A 98 1.18 12.25 -21.43
C THR A 98 0.35 12.93 -20.34
N ALA A 99 -0.46 12.17 -19.59
CA ALA A 99 -1.24 12.71 -18.48
C ALA A 99 -0.33 13.27 -17.37
N LYS A 100 0.79 12.57 -17.06
CA LYS A 100 1.78 13.02 -16.08
C LYS A 100 2.44 14.33 -16.51
N GLU A 101 2.86 14.45 -17.76
CA GLU A 101 3.50 15.66 -18.31
C GLU A 101 2.59 16.89 -18.14
N ARG A 102 1.32 16.76 -18.53
CA ARG A 102 0.30 17.82 -18.37
C ARG A 102 -0.01 18.14 -16.91
N ALA A 103 0.01 17.15 -16.03
CA ALA A 103 -0.20 17.38 -14.59
C ALA A 103 0.96 18.16 -13.95
N THR A 104 2.19 17.96 -14.45
CA THR A 104 3.37 18.71 -13.97
C THR A 104 3.46 20.12 -14.54
N GLU A 105 2.95 20.37 -15.75
CA GLU A 105 2.90 21.71 -16.36
C GLU A 105 1.99 22.69 -15.59
N LYS A 106 0.97 22.19 -14.88
CA LYS A 106 0.07 23.03 -14.07
C LYS A 106 0.63 23.49 -12.72
N ASN A 107 1.89 23.18 -12.39
CA ASN A 107 2.52 23.60 -11.13
C ASN A 107 3.67 24.63 -11.29
N THR A 108 3.82 25.21 -12.48
CA THR A 108 4.63 26.41 -12.71
C THR A 108 3.71 27.57 -13.12
N GLY A 109 2.92 28.06 -12.17
CA GLY A 109 2.35 29.40 -12.28
C GLY A 109 3.43 30.42 -11.89
N PRO A 110 3.61 31.54 -12.61
CA PRO A 110 4.47 32.62 -12.17
C PRO A 110 3.76 33.41 -11.06
N GLY A 111 4.43 33.61 -9.92
CA GLY A 111 4.06 34.59 -8.90
C GLY A 111 3.37 34.01 -7.68
#